data_AF-A0A8C5MAX6-F1
#
_entry.id   AF-A0A8C5MAX6-F1
#
_cell.length_a   1.000
_cell.length_b   1.000
_cell.length_c   1.000
_cell.angle_alpha   90.00
_cell.angle_beta   90.00
_cell.angle_gamma   90.00
#
_symmetry.space_group_name_H-M   'P 1'
#
loop_
_entity.id
_entity.type
_entity.pdbx_description
1 polymer ?
#
loop_
_entity_poly.entity_id
_entity_poly.type
_entity_poly.pdbx_seq_one_letter_code
_entity_poly.pdbx_strand_id
1 'polypeptide(L)'
;MWPVLWAAARTYAPYITFPVALVVGAVGYHMEWFIRGTPKPTVEEQSIFDRREERALQEATGKDLTQVVSLKEKLEFTPKAVLNRNRPEKS
;
A
#
# COMPACT_ATOMS: atom_id res chain seq x y z
N MET A 1 20.45 39.73 -44.27
CA MET A 1 20.86 39.25 -42.92
C MET A 1 19.71 38.54 -42.19
N TRP A 2 18.49 39.09 -42.16
CA TRP A 2 17.31 38.46 -41.54
C TRP A 2 16.89 37.08 -42.12
N PRO A 3 16.91 36.86 -43.46
CA PRO A 3 16.56 35.55 -44.03
C PRO A 3 17.56 34.45 -43.65
N VAL A 4 18.83 34.82 -43.44
CA VAL A 4 19.90 33.88 -43.05
C VAL A 4 19.71 33.41 -41.61
N LEU A 5 19.27 34.31 -40.71
CA LEU A 5 18.94 33.95 -39.33
C LEU A 5 17.74 32.99 -39.28
N TRP A 6 16.70 33.23 -40.09
CA TRP A 6 15.55 32.33 -40.18
C TRP A 6 15.90 30.96 -40.76
N ALA A 7 16.76 30.93 -41.78
CA ALA A 7 17.26 29.68 -42.34
C ALA A 7 18.07 28.89 -41.29
N ALA A 8 19.01 29.54 -40.61
CA ALA A 8 19.82 28.90 -39.57
C ALA A 8 18.97 28.42 -38.39
N ALA A 9 18.00 29.22 -37.92
CA ALA A 9 17.08 28.83 -36.85
C ALA A 9 16.27 27.58 -37.22
N ARG A 10 15.85 27.44 -38.48
CA ARG A 10 15.13 26.25 -38.97
C ARG A 10 16.06 25.04 -39.11
N THR A 11 17.27 25.23 -39.63
CA THR A 11 18.25 24.15 -39.81
C THR A 11 18.73 23.58 -38.48
N TYR A 12 18.96 24.44 -37.49
CA TYR A 12 19.44 24.05 -36.16
C TYR A 12 18.32 23.97 -35.12
N ALA A 13 17.06 23.95 -35.55
CA ALA A 13 15.91 23.95 -34.65
C ALA A 13 16.04 22.89 -33.54
N PRO A 14 16.37 21.61 -33.81
CA PRO A 14 16.48 20.61 -32.74
C PRO A 14 17.55 20.94 -31.69
N TYR A 15 18.67 21.53 -32.13
CA TYR A 15 19.80 21.87 -31.25
C TYR A 15 19.54 23.12 -30.42
N ILE A 16 18.61 23.98 -30.83
CA ILE A 16 18.23 25.19 -30.11
C ILE A 16 17.02 24.91 -29.21
N THR A 17 16.01 24.21 -29.71
CA THR A 17 14.77 23.97 -28.98
C THR A 17 14.95 23.00 -27.83
N PHE A 18 15.78 21.95 -27.99
CA PHE A 18 15.97 20.95 -26.94
C PHE A 18 16.65 21.54 -25.68
N PRO A 19 17.78 22.26 -25.77
CA PRO A 19 18.37 22.89 -24.58
C PRO A 19 17.43 23.92 -23.93
N VAL A 20 16.73 24.72 -24.74
CA VAL A 20 15.76 25.70 -24.23
C VAL A 20 14.62 24.99 -23.49
N ALA A 21 14.05 23.94 -24.06
CA ALA A 21 12.98 23.17 -23.43
C ALA A 21 13.46 22.49 -22.14
N LEU A 22 14.69 21.97 -22.11
CA LEU A 22 15.28 21.37 -20.92
C LEU A 22 15.42 22.39 -19.79
N VAL A 23 15.94 23.58 -20.08
CA VAL A 23 16.10 24.66 -19.08
C VAL A 23 14.74 25.13 -18.58
N VAL A 24 13.79 25.39 -19.47
CA VAL A 24 12.42 25.79 -19.11
C VAL A 24 11.74 24.71 -18.28
N GLY A 25 11.91 23.43 -18.64
CA GLY A 25 11.38 22.29 -17.90
C GLY A 25 11.99 22.18 -16.50
N ALA A 26 13.31 22.35 -16.36
CA ALA A 26 13.98 22.33 -15.06
C ALA A 26 13.51 23.47 -14.15
N VAL A 27 13.41 24.70 -14.69
CA VAL A 27 12.88 25.85 -13.95
C VAL A 27 11.42 25.62 -13.58
N GLY A 28 10.61 25.13 -14.51
CA GLY A 28 9.21 24.78 -14.27
C GLY A 28 9.05 23.72 -13.18
N TYR A 29 9.89 22.69 -13.18
CA TYR A 29 9.90 21.65 -12.16
C TYR A 29 10.24 22.21 -10.77
N HIS A 30 11.27 23.06 -10.67
CA HIS A 30 11.62 23.71 -9.42
C HIS A 30 10.53 24.66 -8.92
N MET A 31 9.88 25.39 -9.83
CA MET A 31 8.78 26.30 -9.49
C MET A 31 7.52 25.52 -9.09
N GLU A 32 7.19 24.43 -9.78
CA GLU A 32 6.12 23.51 -9.38
C GLU A 32 6.42 22.94 -7.99
N TRP A 33 7.64 22.48 -7.74
CA TRP A 33 8.04 21.97 -6.43
C TRP A 33 7.90 23.02 -5.32
N PHE A 34 8.27 24.27 -5.60
CA PHE A 34 8.14 25.38 -4.66
C PHE A 34 6.67 25.69 -4.34
N ILE A 35 5.77 25.65 -5.34
CA ILE A 35 4.33 25.92 -5.17
C ILE A 35 3.59 24.73 -4.54
N ARG A 36 3.90 23.51 -4.97
CA ARG A 36 3.26 22.26 -4.52
C ARG A 36 3.65 21.91 -3.08
N GLY A 37 4.76 22.44 -2.58
CA GLY A 37 5.24 22.24 -1.21
C GLY A 37 5.77 20.82 -0.99
N THR A 38 6.03 20.45 0.28
CA THR A 38 6.38 19.06 0.62
C THR A 38 5.22 18.15 0.21
N PRO A 39 5.44 17.14 -0.66
CA PRO A 39 4.41 16.17 -0.95
C PRO A 39 3.97 15.61 0.39
N LYS A 40 2.67 15.77 0.71
CA LYS A 40 2.09 15.12 1.88
C LYS A 40 2.49 13.65 1.74
N PRO A 41 3.17 13.05 2.74
CA PRO A 41 3.57 11.66 2.63
C PRO A 41 2.30 10.93 2.21
N THR A 42 2.37 10.28 1.05
CA THR A 42 1.28 9.43 0.59
C THR A 42 1.14 8.46 1.74
N VAL A 43 0.13 8.65 2.59
CA VAL A 43 -0.13 7.76 3.68
C VAL A 43 -0.42 6.48 2.95
N GLU A 44 0.56 5.57 2.92
CA GLU A 44 0.37 4.26 2.32
C GLU A 44 -0.89 3.75 2.97
N GLU A 45 -1.95 3.60 2.18
CA GLU A 45 -3.22 3.16 2.71
C GLU A 45 -2.95 1.78 3.28
N GLN A 46 -2.91 1.68 4.61
CA GLN A 46 -2.66 0.43 5.32
C GLN A 46 -3.47 -0.66 4.65
N SER A 47 -2.81 -1.79 4.35
CA SER A 47 -3.47 -2.85 3.65
C SER A 47 -4.69 -3.31 4.45
N ILE A 48 -5.70 -3.83 3.75
CA ILE A 48 -6.91 -4.37 4.41
C ILE A 48 -6.52 -5.47 5.42
N PHE A 49 -5.42 -6.17 5.18
CA PHE A 49 -4.87 -7.19 6.07
C PHE A 49 -4.34 -6.56 7.37
N ASP A 50 -3.50 -5.54 7.28
CA ASP A 50 -2.95 -4.84 8.44
C ASP A 50 -4.07 -4.24 9.31
N ARG A 51 -5.09 -3.66 8.68
CA ARG A 51 -6.29 -3.15 9.39
C ARG A 51 -7.13 -4.22 10.07
N ARG A 52 -7.05 -5.47 9.62
CA ARG A 52 -7.75 -6.61 10.25
C ARG A 52 -6.95 -7.12 11.44
N GLU A 53 -5.64 -7.24 11.29
CA GLU A 53 -4.76 -7.61 12.39
C GLU A 53 -4.79 -6.59 13.52
N GLU A 54 -4.77 -5.29 13.19
CA GLU A 54 -4.86 -4.23 14.20
C GLU A 54 -6.18 -4.29 14.98
N ARG A 55 -7.31 -4.59 14.31
CA ARG A 55 -8.59 -4.83 14.99
C ARG A 55 -8.57 -6.09 15.86
N ALA A 56 -7.99 -7.18 15.38
CA ALA A 56 -7.85 -8.41 16.16
C ALA A 56 -6.97 -8.20 17.40
N LEU A 57 -5.89 -7.43 17.28
CA LEU A 57 -5.02 -7.03 18.38
C LEU A 57 -5.74 -6.14 19.38
N GLN A 58 -6.54 -5.17 18.93
CA GLN A 58 -7.36 -4.33 19.80
C GLN A 58 -8.41 -5.15 20.57
N GLU A 59 -9.07 -6.11 19.92
CA GLU A 59 -10.05 -7.00 20.56
C GLU A 59 -9.42 -7.99 21.55
N ALA A 60 -8.14 -8.34 21.34
CA ALA A 60 -7.34 -9.15 22.23
C ALA A 60 -6.76 -8.35 23.41
N THR A 61 -6.56 -7.04 23.24
CA THR A 61 -6.02 -6.16 24.27
C THR A 61 -7.05 -5.99 25.39
N GLY A 62 -6.88 -6.75 26.48
CA GLY A 62 -7.78 -6.77 27.64
C GLY A 62 -8.53 -8.08 27.87
N LYS A 63 -8.34 -9.09 27.01
CA LYS A 63 -8.77 -10.47 27.28
C LYS A 63 -7.58 -11.32 27.67
N ASP A 64 -7.73 -12.13 28.72
CA ASP A 64 -6.77 -13.18 29.04
C ASP A 64 -6.96 -14.35 28.05
N LEU A 65 -6.14 -14.36 27.00
CA LEU A 65 -6.18 -15.40 25.94
C LEU A 65 -5.70 -16.77 26.44
N THR A 66 -5.16 -16.86 27.67
CA THR A 66 -4.67 -18.12 28.24
C THR A 66 -5.78 -18.93 28.91
N GLN A 67 -6.92 -18.29 29.22
CA GLN A 67 -8.11 -18.96 29.76
C GLN A 67 -8.96 -19.56 28.64
N VAL A 68 -8.46 -20.65 28.06
CA VAL A 68 -9.21 -21.44 27.08
C VAL A 68 -10.02 -22.50 27.83
N VAL A 69 -11.34 -22.53 27.62
CA VAL A 69 -12.20 -23.61 28.17
C VAL A 69 -11.63 -24.94 27.71
N SER A 70 -11.46 -25.88 28.66
CA SER A 70 -10.86 -27.17 28.36
C SER A 70 -11.65 -27.87 27.24
N LEU A 71 -10.95 -28.43 26.25
CA LEU A 71 -11.59 -29.17 25.16
C LEU A 71 -12.43 -30.36 25.66
N LYS A 72 -12.18 -30.81 26.90
CA LYS A 72 -12.91 -31.86 27.60
C LYS A 72 -14.32 -31.41 27.99
N GLU A 73 -14.48 -30.18 28.51
CA GLU A 73 -15.77 -29.56 28.81
C GLU A 73 -16.60 -29.30 27.55
N LYS A 74 -15.96 -28.87 26.45
CA LYS A 74 -16.66 -28.67 25.17
C LYS A 74 -17.15 -29.97 24.52
N LEU A 75 -16.58 -31.11 24.87
CA LEU A 75 -16.99 -32.42 24.36
C LEU A 75 -18.37 -32.84 24.90
N GLU A 76 -18.75 -32.38 26.09
CA GLU A 76 -20.06 -32.64 26.70
C GLU A 76 -21.19 -31.88 25.98
N PHE A 77 -20.89 -30.69 25.45
CA PHE A 77 -21.84 -29.82 24.77
C PHE A 77 -21.91 -30.03 23.24
N THR A 78 -21.03 -30.83 22.65
CA THR A 78 -21.02 -31.06 21.20
C THR A 78 -21.76 -32.37 20.88
N PRO A 79 -22.73 -32.37 19.93
CA PRO A 79 -23.41 -33.61 19.53
C PRO A 79 -22.38 -34.64 19.04
N LYS A 80 -22.48 -35.89 19.50
CA LYS A 80 -21.54 -36.97 19.15
C LYS A 80 -21.41 -37.04 17.63
N ALA A 81 -20.23 -36.69 17.11
CA ALA A 81 -19.94 -36.76 15.69
C ALA A 81 -20.14 -38.21 15.17
N VAL A 82 -20.63 -38.35 13.93
CA VAL A 82 -20.90 -39.66 13.29
C VAL A 82 -19.67 -40.58 13.29
N LEU A 83 -18.46 -39.99 13.27
CA LEU A 83 -17.19 -40.71 13.36
C LEU A 83 -17.00 -41.50 14.67
N ASN A 84 -17.63 -41.07 15.77
CA ASN A 84 -17.56 -41.77 17.05
C ASN A 84 -18.42 -43.04 17.11
N ARG A 85 -19.33 -43.25 16.14
CA ARG A 85 -20.23 -44.42 16.12
C ARG A 85 -19.50 -45.75 15.91
N ASN A 86 -18.33 -45.73 15.27
CA ASN A 86 -17.55 -46.93 14.93
C ASN A 86 -16.32 -47.13 15.82
N ARG A 87 -16.09 -46.25 16.81
CA ARG A 87 -14.91 -46.36 17.68
C ARG A 87 -15.26 -47.30 18.84
N PRO A 88 -14.53 -48.41 19.05
CA PRO A 88 -14.77 -49.27 20.20
C PRO A 88 -14.48 -48.47 21.47
N GLU A 89 -15.44 -48.43 22.40
CA GLU A 89 -15.23 -47.81 23.71
C GLU A 89 -14.14 -48.60 24.43
N LYS A 90 -12.96 -47.98 24.61
CA LYS A 90 -11.89 -48.57 25.41
C LYS A 90 -12.29 -48.44 26.88
N SER A 91 -12.39 -49.60 27.54
CA SER A 91 -12.58 -49.74 28.98
C SER A 91 -11.47 -49.10 29.79
#